data_AF-A0AA47P0R1-F1
#
_entry.id   AF-A0AA47P0R1-F1
#
_cell.length_a   1.000
_cell.length_b   1.000
_cell.length_c   1.000
_cell.angle_alpha   90.00
_cell.angle_beta   90.00
_cell.angle_gamma   90.00
#
_symmetry.space_group_name_H-M   'P 1'
#
loop_
_entity.id
_entity.type
_entity.pdbx_description
1 polymer ?
#
loop_
_entity_poly.entity_id
_entity_poly.type
_entity_poly.pdbx_seq_one_letter_code
_entity_poly.pdbx_strand_id
1 'polypeptide(L)'
;MENDFRTASKKFWTTIRHLRRGKQCIEEYFEDLLNPTDTPSGKEAGPGDSGVGSLIRAVRSLYDWCQSLVRIAGNKSDLFPVRVGLHQGCPLSPILFIIFMDRISRHSQGVEGVRFGELRIGSLLFADDVILLASSDCDLQLSLDRFAAKCEAAGMRISTSKSESMVLNRKRVECTLRVGDEILPQVEEFKYLRVLFTSEGRMEREIDRRIGAASAVMRTLHGSVVVKRELSRKAKLSIYQLVYIPALTYGHELWVMTERTRSRVQAAEMSFLRRVAGLSLRDRVRSSVIREELGVDPLRLRVERSQMRWLGHLVRMPPGRLPGEVFRARPTGRRPRVRPRTRWRDYVSRLAWERLGIPQEELDEVAGEREVWASLLRLLPL
;
A
#
# COMPACT_ATOMS: atom_id res chain seq x y z
N MET A 1 -38.72 -14.47 -22.49
CA MET A 1 -38.48 -13.24 -21.71
C MET A 1 -37.60 -13.55 -20.48
N GLU A 2 -36.50 -14.29 -20.67
CA GLU A 2 -35.64 -14.74 -19.56
C GLU A 2 -34.19 -15.00 -20.00
N ASN A 3 -33.75 -14.45 -21.15
CA ASN A 3 -32.43 -14.77 -21.71
C ASN A 3 -31.58 -13.61 -22.24
N ASP A 4 -31.97 -12.34 -22.04
CA ASP A 4 -31.21 -11.20 -22.61
C ASP A 4 -30.43 -10.33 -21.61
N PHE A 5 -30.50 -10.59 -20.30
CA PHE A 5 -29.74 -9.80 -19.31
C PHE A 5 -28.31 -10.30 -19.02
N ARG A 6 -27.86 -11.40 -19.63
CA ARG A 6 -26.51 -11.94 -19.40
C ARG A 6 -25.44 -11.48 -20.40
N THR A 7 -25.81 -10.78 -21.47
CA THR A 7 -24.88 -10.56 -22.61
C THR A 7 -24.33 -9.12 -22.69
N ALA A 8 -24.96 -8.14 -22.04
CA ALA A 8 -24.48 -6.75 -22.09
C ALA A 8 -23.40 -6.39 -21.04
N SER A 9 -23.27 -7.16 -19.95
CA SER A 9 -22.28 -6.84 -18.89
C SER A 9 -20.85 -7.35 -19.18
N LYS A 10 -20.68 -8.39 -20.02
CA LYS A 10 -19.34 -8.95 -20.29
C LYS A 10 -18.44 -8.12 -21.23
N LYS A 11 -19.01 -7.27 -22.09
CA LYS A 11 -18.23 -6.44 -23.04
C LYS A 11 -17.78 -5.08 -22.47
N PHE A 12 -18.41 -4.58 -21.41
CA PHE A 12 -17.99 -3.33 -20.77
C PHE A 12 -16.75 -3.54 -19.87
N TRP A 13 -16.66 -4.69 -19.20
CA TRP A 13 -15.54 -5.05 -18.33
C TRP A 13 -14.28 -5.55 -19.06
N THR A 14 -14.35 -5.89 -20.34
CA THR A 14 -13.18 -6.30 -21.13
C THR A 14 -12.34 -5.12 -21.61
N THR A 15 -12.94 -3.95 -21.82
CA THR A 15 -12.23 -2.75 -22.33
C THR A 15 -11.51 -1.96 -21.23
N ILE A 16 -11.92 -2.10 -19.96
CA ILE A 16 -11.23 -1.48 -18.80
C ILE A 16 -10.18 -2.40 -18.16
N ARG A 17 -9.91 -3.59 -18.73
CA ARG A 17 -8.82 -4.48 -18.27
C ARG A 17 -7.40 -4.04 -18.67
N HIS A 18 -7.24 -3.01 -19.51
CA HIS A 18 -5.93 -2.61 -20.04
C HIS A 18 -5.21 -1.52 -19.24
N LEU A 19 -5.77 -0.97 -18.15
CA LEU A 19 -5.13 0.15 -17.42
C LEU A 19 -4.85 -0.03 -15.92
N ARG A 20 -5.13 -1.18 -15.30
CA ARG A 20 -4.56 -1.52 -13.97
C ARG A 20 -4.22 -3.00 -13.87
N ARG A 21 -3.05 -3.39 -14.37
CA ARG A 21 -2.41 -4.65 -13.95
C ARG A 21 -1.87 -4.50 -12.54
N GLY A 22 -2.73 -4.79 -11.58
CA GLY A 22 -2.36 -5.08 -10.21
C GLY A 22 -3.54 -5.78 -9.58
N LYS A 23 -3.46 -7.11 -9.44
CA LYS A 23 -4.35 -7.87 -8.55
C LYS A 23 -4.38 -7.13 -7.20
N GLN A 24 -5.56 -6.63 -6.86
CA GLN A 24 -5.99 -5.84 -5.71
C GLN A 24 -7.50 -5.85 -5.82
N CYS A 25 -8.18 -6.26 -4.77
CA CYS A 25 -9.61 -6.47 -4.83
C CYS A 25 -10.12 -6.80 -3.41
N ILE A 26 -10.96 -5.94 -2.82
CA ILE A 26 -12.31 -6.30 -2.38
C ILE A 26 -13.19 -5.30 -3.14
N GLU A 27 -14.02 -5.76 -4.09
CA GLU A 27 -15.12 -4.91 -4.57
C GLU A 27 -16.31 -5.34 -3.75
N GLU A 28 -16.97 -4.37 -3.15
CA GLU A 28 -18.30 -4.54 -2.64
C GLU A 28 -19.27 -3.71 -3.48
N TYR A 29 -20.27 -4.42 -3.99
CA TYR A 29 -21.54 -3.84 -4.36
C TYR A 29 -22.21 -3.41 -3.05
N PHE A 30 -22.49 -2.12 -2.94
CA PHE A 30 -23.33 -1.61 -1.86
C PHE A 30 -24.78 -1.87 -2.24
N GLU A 31 -25.51 -2.63 -1.43
CA GLU A 31 -26.97 -2.53 -1.32
C GLU A 31 -27.31 -2.12 0.13
N ASP A 32 -28.18 -1.10 0.24
CA ASP A 32 -28.74 -0.48 1.45
C ASP A 32 -27.81 0.18 2.47
N LEU A 33 -27.67 1.51 2.33
CA LEU A 33 -27.53 2.39 3.49
C LEU A 33 -27.99 3.83 3.21
N LEU A 34 -29.28 3.98 2.94
CA LEU A 34 -30.09 5.15 3.30
C LEU A 34 -31.57 4.72 3.45
N ASN A 35 -31.88 3.86 4.43
CA ASN A 35 -33.24 3.79 4.99
C ASN A 35 -33.25 4.51 6.35
N PRO A 36 -33.72 5.77 6.41
CA PRO A 36 -34.00 6.44 7.68
C PRO A 36 -35.39 6.02 8.18
N THR A 37 -35.55 4.76 8.52
CA THR A 37 -36.65 4.24 9.35
C THR A 37 -35.96 3.23 10.27
N ASP A 38 -35.26 3.67 11.29
CA ASP A 38 -35.88 3.88 12.60
C ASP A 38 -35.27 5.10 13.31
N THR A 39 -35.96 6.23 13.24
CA THR A 39 -35.88 7.23 14.31
C THR A 39 -37.22 7.15 15.03
N PRO A 40 -37.26 6.99 16.36
CA PRO A 40 -38.53 6.97 17.07
C PRO A 40 -39.26 8.29 16.77
N SER A 41 -40.52 8.15 16.40
CA SER A 41 -41.45 9.24 16.14
C SER A 41 -41.31 10.36 17.17
N GLY A 42 -41.02 11.55 16.67
CA GLY A 42 -41.37 12.84 17.27
C GLY A 42 -40.91 13.11 18.70
N LYS A 43 -39.77 13.78 18.85
CA LYS A 43 -39.66 14.93 19.76
C LYS A 43 -38.79 16.01 19.10
N GLU A 44 -39.39 17.18 18.93
CA GLU A 44 -38.74 18.40 18.47
C GLU A 44 -37.49 18.69 19.32
N ALA A 45 -36.33 18.80 18.68
CA ALA A 45 -35.11 19.29 19.30
C ALA A 45 -35.09 20.83 19.19
N GLY A 46 -34.90 21.50 20.32
CA GLY A 46 -34.89 22.96 20.46
C GLY A 46 -33.75 23.68 19.70
N PRO A 47 -33.79 25.03 19.67
CA PRO A 47 -32.98 25.84 18.77
C PRO A 47 -31.55 25.98 19.32
N GLY A 48 -30.66 25.05 18.95
CA GLY A 48 -29.25 25.13 19.33
C GLY A 48 -28.26 24.47 18.38
N ASP A 49 -28.70 23.68 17.39
CA ASP A 49 -27.80 22.84 16.58
C ASP A 49 -28.03 22.96 15.06
N SER A 50 -28.11 24.21 14.56
CA SER A 50 -28.52 24.52 13.19
C SER A 50 -27.46 24.20 12.10
N GLY A 51 -26.20 24.02 12.48
CA GLY A 51 -25.08 23.79 11.55
C GLY A 51 -24.93 22.34 11.07
N VAL A 52 -25.02 21.36 11.98
CA VAL A 52 -24.81 19.94 11.63
C VAL A 52 -26.02 19.38 10.86
N GLY A 53 -27.23 19.74 11.27
CA GLY A 53 -28.47 19.30 10.61
C GLY A 53 -28.64 19.86 9.19
N SER A 54 -28.11 21.06 8.90
CA SER A 54 -28.13 21.61 7.53
C SER A 54 -27.14 20.89 6.61
N LEU A 55 -25.93 20.58 7.09
CA LEU A 55 -24.94 19.83 6.33
C LEU A 55 -25.40 18.40 6.01
N ILE A 56 -25.98 17.69 6.98
CA ILE A 56 -26.50 16.32 6.75
C ILE A 56 -27.59 16.33 5.66
N ARG A 57 -28.49 17.32 5.69
CA ARG A 57 -29.52 17.48 4.65
C ARG A 57 -28.91 17.76 3.27
N ALA A 58 -27.89 18.62 3.20
CA ALA A 58 -27.19 18.89 1.95
C ALA A 58 -26.52 17.62 1.41
N VAL A 59 -25.84 16.84 2.24
CA VAL A 59 -25.24 15.56 1.83
C VAL A 59 -26.32 14.59 1.35
N ARG A 60 -27.43 14.41 2.09
CA ARG A 60 -28.55 13.56 1.66
C ARG A 60 -29.10 13.97 0.30
N SER A 61 -29.28 15.27 0.06
CA SER A 61 -29.78 15.77 -1.22
C SER A 61 -28.88 15.44 -2.43
N LEU A 62 -27.58 15.18 -2.22
CA LEU A 62 -26.67 14.75 -3.28
C LEU A 62 -26.86 13.29 -3.67
N TYR A 63 -27.42 12.47 -2.79
CA TYR A 63 -27.61 11.03 -2.98
C TYR A 63 -29.09 10.66 -3.20
N ASP A 64 -30.02 11.48 -2.71
CA ASP A 64 -31.46 11.28 -2.91
C ASP A 64 -31.83 11.49 -4.39
N TRP A 65 -32.64 10.57 -4.93
CA TRP A 65 -33.22 10.64 -6.29
C TRP A 65 -32.19 10.81 -7.42
N CYS A 66 -30.94 10.40 -7.21
CA CYS A 66 -29.90 10.52 -8.22
C CYS A 66 -30.20 9.61 -9.43
N GLN A 67 -30.00 10.13 -10.64
CA GLN A 67 -30.05 9.37 -11.88
C GLN A 67 -28.69 9.45 -12.58
N SER A 68 -28.30 8.37 -13.23
CA SER A 68 -27.08 8.29 -14.02
C SER A 68 -27.37 7.85 -15.45
N LEU A 69 -26.46 8.18 -16.36
CA LEU A 69 -26.44 7.65 -17.72
C LEU A 69 -25.00 7.27 -18.08
N VAL A 70 -24.85 6.30 -18.97
CA VAL A 70 -23.54 5.89 -19.49
C VAL A 70 -23.30 6.57 -20.83
N ARG A 71 -22.14 7.23 -20.98
CA ARG A 71 -21.72 7.81 -22.25
C ARG A 71 -20.57 7.01 -22.86
N ILE A 72 -20.78 6.43 -24.05
CA ILE A 72 -19.79 5.68 -24.81
C ILE A 72 -19.66 6.28 -26.20
N ALA A 73 -18.46 6.74 -26.56
CA ALA A 73 -18.15 7.28 -27.89
C ALA A 73 -19.15 8.34 -28.39
N GLY A 74 -19.63 9.21 -27.48
CA GLY A 74 -20.61 10.27 -27.79
C GLY A 74 -22.08 9.86 -27.63
N ASN A 75 -22.40 8.56 -27.66
CA ASN A 75 -23.75 8.06 -27.43
C ASN A 75 -24.05 7.98 -25.93
N LYS A 76 -25.27 8.35 -25.54
CA LYS A 76 -25.77 8.29 -24.16
C LYS A 76 -26.77 7.15 -24.03
N SER A 77 -26.72 6.41 -22.94
CA SER A 77 -27.81 5.51 -22.55
C SER A 77 -28.99 6.30 -22.01
N ASP A 78 -30.10 5.61 -21.81
CA ASP A 78 -31.21 6.10 -20.99
C ASP A 78 -30.75 6.38 -19.55
N LEU A 79 -31.48 7.27 -18.89
CA LEU A 79 -31.30 7.56 -17.47
C LEU A 79 -31.78 6.37 -16.64
N PHE A 80 -30.99 5.98 -15.66
CA PHE A 80 -31.35 4.96 -14.68
C PHE A 80 -31.12 5.50 -13.26
N PRO A 81 -31.97 5.15 -12.28
CA PRO A 81 -31.80 5.59 -10.91
C PRO A 81 -30.57 4.94 -10.27
N VAL A 82 -29.80 5.74 -9.53
CA VAL A 82 -28.73 5.27 -8.64
C VAL A 82 -29.31 5.24 -7.24
N ARG A 83 -29.64 4.04 -6.77
CA ARG A 83 -30.26 3.85 -5.45
C ARG A 83 -29.24 3.58 -4.36
N VAL A 84 -28.08 3.05 -4.74
CA VAL A 84 -27.06 2.65 -3.78
C VAL A 84 -25.66 2.96 -4.27
N GLY A 85 -24.77 3.16 -3.31
CA GLY A 85 -23.34 3.27 -3.51
C GLY A 85 -22.88 4.72 -3.53
N LEU A 86 -21.59 4.87 -3.29
CA LEU A 86 -20.94 6.16 -3.35
C LEU A 86 -20.61 6.49 -4.82
N HIS A 87 -20.90 7.72 -5.24
CA HIS A 87 -20.65 8.16 -6.61
C HIS A 87 -19.15 8.17 -6.90
N GLN A 88 -18.71 7.36 -7.87
CA GLN A 88 -17.31 7.35 -8.31
C GLN A 88 -16.95 8.69 -8.96
N GLY A 89 -15.82 9.28 -8.54
CA GLY A 89 -15.39 10.60 -9.00
C GLY A 89 -15.98 11.78 -8.22
N CYS A 90 -16.94 11.54 -7.31
CA CYS A 90 -17.41 12.58 -6.39
C CYS A 90 -16.33 12.87 -5.32
N PRO A 91 -15.95 14.14 -5.08
CA PRO A 91 -14.96 14.49 -4.05
C PRO A 91 -15.38 14.13 -2.63
N LEU A 92 -16.68 14.03 -2.35
CA LEU A 92 -17.22 13.72 -1.02
C LEU A 92 -17.24 12.22 -0.73
N SER A 93 -17.42 11.38 -1.76
CA SER A 93 -17.53 9.92 -1.64
C SER A 93 -16.38 9.29 -0.84
N PRO A 94 -15.08 9.61 -1.06
CA PRO A 94 -14.00 9.02 -0.27
C PRO A 94 -14.10 9.33 1.23
N ILE A 95 -14.55 10.52 1.61
CA ILE A 95 -14.68 10.91 3.02
C ILE A 95 -15.83 10.13 3.66
N LEU A 96 -16.98 10.04 2.97
CA LEU A 96 -18.12 9.26 3.45
C LEU A 96 -17.77 7.78 3.62
N PHE A 97 -17.01 7.22 2.67
CA PHE A 97 -16.51 5.86 2.77
C PHE A 97 -15.62 5.67 4.01
N ILE A 98 -14.70 6.60 4.28
CA ILE A 98 -13.81 6.53 5.44
C ILE A 98 -14.62 6.59 6.74
N ILE A 99 -15.58 7.51 6.87
CA ILE A 99 -16.45 7.63 8.05
C ILE A 99 -17.20 6.31 8.29
N PHE A 100 -17.68 5.71 7.22
CA PHE A 100 -18.43 4.48 7.29
C PHE A 100 -17.56 3.28 7.71
N MET A 101 -16.39 3.12 7.08
CA MET A 101 -15.42 2.08 7.45
C MET A 101 -14.90 2.25 8.87
N ASP A 102 -14.70 3.48 9.32
CA ASP A 102 -14.32 3.78 10.70
C ASP A 102 -15.41 3.35 11.69
N ARG A 103 -16.69 3.58 11.39
CA ARG A 103 -17.80 3.05 12.19
C ARG A 103 -17.75 1.53 12.26
N ILE A 104 -17.64 0.83 11.12
CA ILE A 104 -17.55 -0.64 11.09
C ILE A 104 -16.37 -1.12 11.94
N SER A 105 -15.19 -0.55 11.69
CA SER A 105 -13.94 -0.89 12.37
C SER A 105 -14.04 -0.76 13.89
N ARG A 106 -14.59 0.35 14.40
CA ARG A 106 -14.76 0.56 15.86
C ARG A 106 -15.72 -0.45 16.48
N HIS A 107 -16.80 -0.80 15.78
CA HIS A 107 -17.79 -1.76 16.28
C HIS A 107 -17.39 -3.22 16.08
N SER A 108 -16.35 -3.49 15.29
CA SER A 108 -15.76 -4.81 15.11
C SER A 108 -14.54 -5.06 16.01
N GLN A 109 -14.11 -4.08 16.82
CA GLN A 109 -12.99 -4.28 17.72
C GLN A 109 -13.33 -5.30 18.81
N GLY A 110 -12.35 -6.14 19.15
CA GLY A 110 -12.40 -6.97 20.34
C GLY A 110 -11.04 -7.13 20.98
N VAL A 111 -10.90 -8.19 21.77
CA VAL A 111 -9.69 -8.46 22.54
C VAL A 111 -8.60 -9.15 21.70
N GLU A 112 -8.93 -9.58 20.49
CA GLU A 112 -8.05 -10.25 19.54
C GLU A 112 -7.01 -9.29 18.96
N GLY A 113 -5.89 -9.82 18.48
CA GLY A 113 -4.83 -9.00 17.90
C GLY A 113 -3.44 -9.57 18.04
N VAL A 114 -2.48 -8.85 17.48
CA VAL A 114 -1.05 -9.07 17.70
C VAL A 114 -0.53 -8.02 18.67
N ARG A 115 0.20 -8.47 19.69
CA ARG A 115 0.76 -7.61 20.73
C ARG A 115 2.16 -7.08 20.34
N PHE A 116 2.34 -5.78 20.43
CA PHE A 116 3.59 -5.04 20.23
C PHE A 116 3.85 -4.19 21.49
N GLY A 117 4.54 -4.78 22.48
CA GLY A 117 4.64 -4.14 23.81
C GLY A 117 3.26 -4.02 24.46
N GLU A 118 2.89 -2.82 24.88
CA GLU A 118 1.54 -2.53 25.43
C GLU A 118 0.47 -2.34 24.33
N LEU A 119 0.88 -2.13 23.08
CA LEU A 119 -0.04 -1.93 21.97
C LEU A 119 -0.58 -3.27 21.46
N ARG A 120 -1.89 -3.34 21.23
CA ARG A 120 -2.53 -4.46 20.52
C ARG A 120 -3.09 -3.96 19.18
N ILE A 121 -2.69 -4.62 18.09
CA ILE A 121 -3.15 -4.31 16.73
C ILE A 121 -4.03 -5.46 16.26
N GLY A 122 -5.33 -5.20 16.13
CA GLY A 122 -6.31 -6.16 15.60
C GLY A 122 -6.61 -5.98 14.11
N SER A 123 -6.48 -4.74 13.60
CA SER A 123 -6.75 -4.46 12.19
C SER A 123 -5.94 -3.27 11.64
N LEU A 124 -5.73 -3.28 10.32
CA LEU A 124 -5.17 -2.17 9.54
C LEU A 124 -6.11 -1.90 8.36
N LEU A 125 -6.56 -0.66 8.22
CA LEU A 125 -7.51 -0.28 7.18
C LEU A 125 -6.90 0.77 6.27
N PHE A 126 -7.03 0.59 4.97
CA PHE A 126 -6.73 1.60 3.96
C PHE A 126 -7.76 1.53 2.85
N ALA A 127 -8.69 2.49 2.84
CA ALA A 127 -9.85 2.43 1.96
C ALA A 127 -10.52 1.05 2.06
N ASP A 128 -10.66 0.35 0.94
CA ASP A 128 -11.26 -0.98 0.80
C ASP A 128 -10.32 -2.12 1.24
N ASP A 129 -9.01 -1.88 1.32
CA ASP A 129 -8.04 -2.89 1.76
C ASP A 129 -8.04 -2.98 3.31
N VAL A 130 -8.56 -4.08 3.85
CA VAL A 130 -8.58 -4.37 5.30
C VAL A 130 -7.69 -5.58 5.60
N ILE A 131 -6.82 -5.44 6.61
CA ILE A 131 -6.05 -6.54 7.18
C ILE A 131 -6.55 -6.78 8.60
N LEU A 132 -6.92 -8.02 8.91
CA LEU A 132 -7.15 -8.49 10.28
C LEU A 132 -5.91 -9.26 10.76
N LEU A 133 -5.52 -9.04 12.01
CA LEU A 133 -4.34 -9.65 12.62
C LEU A 133 -4.74 -10.31 13.93
N ALA A 134 -4.26 -11.53 14.15
CA ALA A 134 -4.37 -12.20 15.44
C ALA A 134 -3.19 -13.13 15.69
N SER A 135 -3.04 -13.57 16.93
CA SER A 135 -1.94 -14.45 17.36
C SER A 135 -2.29 -15.94 17.24
N SER A 136 -3.57 -16.28 17.00
CA SER A 136 -4.09 -17.62 16.75
C SER A 136 -5.10 -17.61 15.60
N ASP A 137 -5.35 -18.77 15.00
CA ASP A 137 -6.39 -18.98 13.99
C ASP A 137 -7.80 -18.80 14.57
N CYS A 138 -8.05 -19.29 15.78
CA CYS A 138 -9.32 -19.11 16.50
C CYS A 138 -9.63 -17.62 16.72
N ASP A 139 -8.67 -16.84 17.24
CA ASP A 139 -8.84 -15.40 17.44
C ASP A 139 -9.04 -14.66 16.10
N LEU A 140 -8.37 -15.12 15.03
CA LEU A 140 -8.51 -14.54 13.71
C LEU A 140 -9.90 -14.80 13.12
N GLN A 141 -10.42 -16.02 13.28
CA GLN A 141 -11.77 -16.38 12.85
C GLN A 141 -12.82 -15.56 13.61
N LEU A 142 -12.68 -15.43 14.94
CA LEU A 142 -13.61 -14.64 15.75
C LEU A 142 -13.62 -13.15 15.33
N SER A 143 -12.44 -12.59 15.06
CA SER A 143 -12.30 -11.22 14.55
C SER A 143 -12.94 -11.08 13.16
N LEU A 144 -12.75 -12.06 12.29
CA LEU A 144 -13.33 -12.11 10.94
C LEU A 144 -14.85 -12.21 10.98
N ASP A 145 -15.42 -13.08 11.81
CA ASP A 145 -16.87 -13.25 11.97
C ASP A 145 -17.51 -11.97 12.50
N ARG A 146 -16.89 -11.34 13.50
CA ARG A 146 -17.37 -10.06 14.04
C ARG A 146 -17.32 -8.97 12.98
N PHE A 147 -16.24 -8.89 12.21
CA PHE A 147 -16.10 -7.92 11.13
C PHE A 147 -17.14 -8.17 10.03
N ALA A 148 -17.31 -9.42 9.59
CA ALA A 148 -18.29 -9.83 8.59
C ALA A 148 -19.73 -9.47 9.00
N ALA A 149 -20.12 -9.78 10.24
CA ALA A 149 -21.43 -9.43 10.76
C ALA A 149 -21.67 -7.91 10.80
N LYS A 150 -20.64 -7.11 11.10
CA LYS A 150 -20.73 -5.63 11.08
C LYS A 150 -20.78 -5.06 9.67
N CYS A 151 -20.07 -5.66 8.72
CA CYS A 151 -20.22 -5.33 7.31
C CYS A 151 -21.64 -5.65 6.84
N GLU A 152 -22.13 -6.86 7.07
CA GLU A 152 -23.46 -7.30 6.62
C GLU A 152 -24.58 -6.44 7.20
N ALA A 153 -24.53 -6.14 8.51
CA ALA A 153 -25.47 -5.22 9.16
C ALA A 153 -25.42 -3.78 8.60
N ALA A 154 -24.38 -3.47 7.84
CA ALA A 154 -24.18 -2.19 7.20
C ALA A 154 -24.34 -2.27 5.66
N GLY A 155 -24.90 -3.36 5.12
CA GLY A 155 -25.12 -3.51 3.68
C GLY A 155 -23.83 -3.78 2.88
N MET A 156 -22.77 -4.23 3.56
CA MET A 156 -21.46 -4.57 3.01
C MET A 156 -21.26 -6.08 2.97
N ARG A 157 -20.63 -6.59 1.91
CA ARG A 157 -20.42 -8.02 1.69
C ARG A 157 -18.98 -8.38 1.37
N ILE A 158 -18.26 -8.99 2.32
CA ILE A 158 -16.88 -9.39 2.12
C ILE A 158 -16.74 -10.28 0.88
N SER A 159 -15.83 -9.90 -0.02
CA SER A 159 -15.57 -10.68 -1.24
C SER A 159 -14.57 -11.80 -0.97
N THR A 160 -15.11 -12.97 -0.64
CA THR A 160 -14.38 -14.24 -0.45
C THR A 160 -13.42 -14.58 -1.59
N SER A 161 -13.80 -14.31 -2.85
CA SER A 161 -12.96 -14.55 -4.03
C SER A 161 -11.68 -13.70 -4.09
N LYS A 162 -11.60 -12.65 -3.28
CA LYS A 162 -10.51 -11.68 -3.27
C LYS A 162 -9.81 -11.59 -1.91
N SER A 163 -10.47 -12.05 -0.85
CA SER A 163 -9.91 -12.22 0.48
C SER A 163 -9.00 -13.45 0.53
N GLU A 164 -7.83 -13.29 1.17
CA GLU A 164 -6.83 -14.34 1.30
C GLU A 164 -6.38 -14.40 2.77
N SER A 165 -6.04 -15.59 3.26
CA SER A 165 -5.42 -15.77 4.58
C SER A 165 -3.92 -16.02 4.44
N MET A 166 -3.11 -15.53 5.37
CA MET A 166 -1.67 -15.77 5.37
C MET A 166 -1.17 -15.93 6.80
N VAL A 167 -0.41 -17.00 7.05
CA VAL A 167 0.23 -17.25 8.34
C VAL A 167 1.69 -16.80 8.28
N LEU A 168 2.06 -15.85 9.13
CA LEU A 168 3.44 -15.38 9.25
C LEU A 168 4.25 -16.32 10.15
N ASN A 169 4.88 -17.33 9.56
CA ASN A 169 5.71 -18.28 10.29
C ASN A 169 6.86 -18.80 9.42
N ARG A 170 7.95 -19.23 10.06
CA ARG A 170 9.10 -19.84 9.38
C ARG A 170 8.81 -21.23 8.85
N LYS A 171 7.87 -21.92 9.49
CA LYS A 171 7.35 -23.22 9.04
C LYS A 171 5.94 -22.99 8.54
N ARG A 172 5.55 -23.70 7.49
CA ARG A 172 4.18 -23.70 7.01
C ARG A 172 3.28 -24.25 8.11
N VAL A 173 2.24 -23.49 8.43
CA VAL A 173 1.18 -23.86 9.37
C VAL A 173 -0.12 -23.68 8.61
N GLU A 174 -0.98 -24.68 8.65
CA GLU A 174 -2.30 -24.60 8.03
C GLU A 174 -3.23 -23.77 8.91
N CYS A 175 -3.99 -22.90 8.28
CA CYS A 175 -4.99 -22.05 8.91
C CYS A 175 -6.19 -22.00 7.96
N THR A 176 -7.30 -22.58 8.41
CA THR A 176 -8.54 -22.61 7.64
C THR A 176 -9.47 -21.56 8.20
N LEU A 177 -9.69 -20.48 7.44
CA LEU A 177 -10.63 -19.43 7.78
C LEU A 177 -11.85 -19.50 6.87
N ARG A 178 -13.00 -19.06 7.40
CA ARG A 178 -14.27 -19.04 6.68
C ARG A 178 -14.96 -17.69 6.77
N VAL A 179 -15.75 -17.36 5.75
CA VAL A 179 -16.73 -16.26 5.78
C VAL A 179 -18.05 -16.85 5.32
N GLY A 180 -19.01 -16.96 6.24
CA GLY A 180 -20.20 -17.80 6.01
C GLY A 180 -19.79 -19.25 5.71
N ASP A 181 -20.26 -19.78 4.58
CA ASP A 181 -19.96 -21.16 4.17
C ASP A 181 -18.69 -21.30 3.30
N GLU A 182 -18.05 -20.19 2.94
CA GLU A 182 -16.92 -20.19 2.02
C GLU A 182 -15.57 -20.19 2.77
N ILE A 183 -14.66 -21.07 2.34
CA ILE A 183 -13.28 -21.15 2.87
C ILE A 183 -12.39 -20.13 2.14
N LEU A 184 -11.66 -19.33 2.90
CA LEU A 184 -10.69 -18.40 2.35
C LEU A 184 -9.41 -19.13 1.90
N PRO A 185 -8.88 -18.82 0.70
CA PRO A 185 -7.62 -19.40 0.24
C PRO A 185 -6.45 -18.94 1.12
N GLN A 186 -5.67 -19.90 1.61
CA GLN A 186 -4.42 -19.63 2.31
C GLN A 186 -3.27 -19.45 1.31
N VAL A 187 -2.58 -18.30 1.38
CA VAL A 187 -1.47 -17.94 0.48
C VAL A 187 -0.14 -17.81 1.22
N GLU A 188 0.96 -17.99 0.48
CA GLU A 188 2.32 -17.75 0.98
C GLU A 188 2.85 -16.36 0.63
N GLU A 189 2.24 -15.68 -0.33
CA GLU A 189 2.60 -14.34 -0.76
C GLU A 189 1.34 -13.48 -0.86
N PHE A 190 1.32 -12.35 -0.16
CA PHE A 190 0.18 -11.43 -0.10
C PHE A 190 0.61 -10.01 -0.48
N LYS A 191 -0.18 -9.31 -1.28
CA LYS A 191 0.15 -7.95 -1.73
C LYS A 191 -0.75 -6.92 -1.05
N TYR A 192 -0.15 -6.05 -0.24
CA TYR A 192 -0.86 -4.96 0.45
C TYR A 192 -0.23 -3.60 0.11
N LEU A 193 -1.05 -2.61 -0.27
CA LEU A 193 -0.61 -1.27 -0.67
C LEU A 193 0.54 -1.30 -1.68
N ARG A 194 0.41 -2.23 -2.62
CA ARG A 194 1.39 -2.57 -3.65
C ARG A 194 2.67 -3.23 -3.15
N VAL A 195 2.92 -3.42 -1.87
CA VAL A 195 4.09 -4.14 -1.33
C VAL A 195 3.77 -5.63 -1.18
N LEU A 196 4.67 -6.50 -1.61
CA LEU A 196 4.55 -7.94 -1.42
C LEU A 196 5.11 -8.36 -0.05
N PHE A 197 4.31 -9.11 0.68
CA PHE A 197 4.66 -9.79 1.92
C PHE A 197 4.73 -11.28 1.66
N THR A 198 5.66 -11.95 2.34
CA THR A 198 5.79 -13.41 2.29
C THR A 198 5.50 -13.98 3.67
N SER A 199 4.95 -15.19 3.74
CA SER A 199 4.68 -15.93 4.99
C SER A 199 5.94 -16.05 5.86
N GLU A 200 7.10 -16.19 5.24
CA GLU A 200 8.37 -16.22 5.96
C GLU A 200 8.84 -14.85 6.47
N GLY A 201 8.31 -13.73 5.98
CA GLY A 201 8.79 -12.38 6.28
C GLY A 201 10.09 -12.00 5.57
N ARG A 202 10.31 -12.53 4.37
CA ARG A 202 11.45 -12.20 3.48
C ARG A 202 11.09 -11.10 2.49
N MET A 203 12.08 -10.28 2.13
CA MET A 203 11.90 -9.12 1.24
C MET A 203 12.47 -9.35 -0.17
N GLU A 204 13.22 -10.44 -0.37
CA GLU A 204 13.88 -10.76 -1.64
C GLU A 204 12.87 -10.86 -2.79
N ARG A 205 11.70 -11.49 -2.54
CA ARG A 205 10.61 -11.58 -3.52
C ARG A 205 10.05 -10.20 -3.89
N GLU A 206 9.88 -9.29 -2.94
CA GLU A 206 9.42 -7.93 -3.21
C GLU A 206 10.45 -7.13 -4.02
N ILE A 207 11.74 -7.22 -3.67
CA ILE A 207 12.82 -6.57 -4.42
C ILE A 207 12.84 -7.08 -5.87
N ASP A 208 12.69 -8.39 -6.06
CA ASP A 208 12.66 -9.02 -7.38
C ASP A 208 11.46 -8.56 -8.20
N ARG A 209 10.32 -8.43 -7.55
CA ARG A 209 9.10 -7.90 -8.16
C ARG A 209 9.28 -6.44 -8.60
N ARG A 210 9.96 -5.61 -7.82
CA ARG A 210 10.29 -4.21 -8.22
C ARG A 210 11.28 -4.14 -9.35
N ILE A 211 12.31 -4.98 -9.34
CA ILE A 211 13.22 -5.13 -10.48
C ILE A 211 12.44 -5.55 -11.73
N GLY A 212 11.49 -6.48 -11.60
CA GLY A 212 10.59 -6.90 -12.67
C GLY A 212 9.69 -5.77 -13.19
N ALA A 213 9.13 -4.95 -12.30
CA ALA A 213 8.33 -3.78 -12.66
C ALA A 213 9.15 -2.73 -13.42
N ALA A 214 10.35 -2.40 -12.92
CA ALA A 214 11.27 -1.50 -13.59
C ALA A 214 11.72 -2.07 -14.95
N SER A 215 11.99 -3.38 -15.03
CA SER A 215 12.32 -4.05 -16.28
C SER A 215 11.17 -3.99 -17.30
N ALA A 216 9.92 -4.08 -16.85
CA ALA A 216 8.75 -3.90 -17.71
C ALA A 216 8.67 -2.47 -18.27
N VAL A 217 8.88 -1.46 -17.42
CA VAL A 217 8.99 -0.05 -17.85
C VAL A 217 10.09 0.12 -18.90
N MET A 218 11.28 -0.43 -18.64
CA MET A 218 12.40 -0.37 -19.56
C MET A 218 12.08 -1.00 -20.92
N ARG A 219 11.41 -2.17 -20.94
CA ARG A 219 11.00 -2.82 -22.20
C ARG A 219 10.03 -1.95 -23.00
N THR A 220 9.02 -1.37 -22.35
CA THR A 220 8.05 -0.49 -23.00
C THR A 220 8.71 0.76 -23.59
N LEU A 221 9.70 1.31 -22.88
CA LEU A 221 10.40 2.53 -23.29
C LEU A 221 11.58 2.26 -24.23
N HIS A 222 11.98 1.00 -24.44
CA HIS A 222 13.22 0.68 -25.13
C HIS A 222 13.27 1.28 -26.54
N GLY A 223 12.30 0.93 -27.39
CA GLY A 223 12.26 1.35 -28.79
C GLY A 223 11.76 2.78 -29.02
N SER A 224 10.94 3.31 -28.11
CA SER A 224 10.31 4.62 -28.24
C SER A 224 11.11 5.75 -27.59
N VAL A 225 11.95 5.44 -26.60
CA VAL A 225 12.68 6.44 -25.82
C VAL A 225 14.16 6.11 -25.72
N VAL A 226 14.52 4.96 -25.15
CA VAL A 226 15.88 4.76 -24.66
C VAL A 226 16.90 4.69 -25.80
N VAL A 227 16.58 4.00 -26.90
CA VAL A 227 17.49 3.86 -28.05
C VAL A 227 17.30 4.92 -29.13
N LYS A 228 16.26 5.76 -29.04
CA LYS A 228 16.00 6.83 -30.01
C LYS A 228 17.11 7.87 -29.98
N ARG A 229 17.71 8.17 -31.14
CA ARG A 229 18.83 9.11 -31.26
C ARG A 229 18.36 10.56 -31.24
N GLU A 230 17.11 10.77 -31.62
CA GLU A 230 16.42 12.07 -31.68
C GLU A 230 16.16 12.64 -30.28
N LEU A 231 16.12 11.78 -29.26
CA LEU A 231 15.95 12.21 -27.88
C LEU A 231 17.28 12.50 -27.21
N SER A 232 17.37 13.68 -26.60
CA SER A 232 18.55 14.07 -25.82
C SER A 232 18.77 13.15 -24.62
N ARG A 233 20.04 12.99 -24.21
CA ARG A 233 20.39 12.25 -22.99
C ARG A 233 19.66 12.82 -21.77
N LYS A 234 19.52 14.15 -21.68
CA LYS A 234 18.79 14.84 -20.63
C LYS A 234 17.33 14.37 -20.54
N ALA A 235 16.61 14.31 -21.66
CA ALA A 235 15.22 13.83 -21.69
C ALA A 235 15.09 12.36 -21.24
N LYS A 236 16.01 11.50 -21.69
CA LYS A 236 16.06 10.08 -21.27
C LYS A 236 16.31 9.94 -19.77
N LEU A 237 17.20 10.75 -19.21
CA LEU A 237 17.50 10.79 -17.78
C LEU A 237 16.32 11.36 -16.96
N SER A 238 15.56 12.32 -17.48
CA SER A 238 14.32 12.76 -16.84
C SER A 238 13.29 11.63 -16.75
N ILE A 239 13.13 10.83 -17.81
CA ILE A 239 12.23 9.66 -17.78
C ILE A 239 12.74 8.58 -16.81
N TYR A 240 14.05 8.37 -16.75
CA TYR A 240 14.66 7.51 -15.74
C TYR A 240 14.29 7.96 -14.32
N GLN A 241 14.44 9.24 -14.01
CA GLN A 241 14.14 9.80 -12.69
C GLN A 241 12.64 9.78 -12.34
N LEU A 242 11.75 10.04 -13.30
CA LEU A 242 10.31 10.20 -13.08
C LEU A 242 9.52 8.89 -13.20
N VAL A 243 10.00 7.91 -13.97
CA VAL A 243 9.26 6.68 -14.26
C VAL A 243 10.02 5.45 -13.77
N TYR A 244 11.27 5.29 -14.17
CA TYR A 244 12.03 4.08 -13.89
C TYR A 244 12.39 3.94 -12.40
N ILE A 245 12.94 5.00 -11.80
CA ILE A 245 13.34 4.98 -10.39
C ILE A 245 12.13 4.75 -9.47
N PRO A 246 11.01 5.48 -9.57
CA PRO A 246 9.84 5.23 -8.72
C PRO A 246 9.28 3.81 -8.86
N ALA A 247 9.32 3.22 -10.06
CA ALA A 247 8.93 1.83 -10.27
C ALA A 247 9.84 0.84 -9.54
N LEU A 248 11.15 1.12 -9.52
CA LEU A 248 12.17 0.28 -8.88
C LEU A 248 12.24 0.47 -7.36
N THR A 249 12.06 1.68 -6.84
CA THR A 249 12.29 1.99 -5.42
C THR A 249 11.03 2.10 -4.59
N TYR A 250 9.83 1.87 -5.10
CA TYR A 250 8.65 1.93 -4.25
C TYR A 250 8.76 0.99 -3.02
N GLY A 251 8.64 1.53 -1.81
CA GLY A 251 8.69 0.80 -0.54
C GLY A 251 10.11 0.49 -0.01
N HIS A 252 11.16 1.01 -0.66
CA HIS A 252 12.55 0.76 -0.30
C HIS A 252 12.95 1.25 1.10
N GLU A 253 12.19 2.18 1.68
CA GLU A 253 12.37 2.70 3.03
C GLU A 253 12.33 1.57 4.08
N LEU A 254 11.63 0.47 3.77
CA LEU A 254 11.47 -0.69 4.66
C LEU A 254 12.45 -1.83 4.35
N TRP A 255 13.26 -1.72 3.29
CA TRP A 255 14.10 -2.82 2.84
C TRP A 255 15.28 -3.10 3.76
N VAL A 256 15.46 -4.36 4.12
CA VAL A 256 16.71 -4.88 4.68
C VAL A 256 17.49 -5.55 3.56
N MET A 257 18.50 -4.86 3.03
CA MET A 257 19.23 -5.36 1.86
C MET A 257 20.49 -6.14 2.26
N THR A 258 20.59 -7.37 1.78
CA THR A 258 21.84 -8.14 1.71
C THR A 258 22.70 -7.67 0.54
N GLU A 259 23.98 -8.03 0.53
CA GLU A 259 24.89 -7.71 -0.58
C GLU A 259 24.40 -8.28 -1.92
N ARG A 260 23.80 -9.48 -1.89
CA ARG A 260 23.17 -10.09 -3.05
C ARG A 260 22.03 -9.22 -3.59
N THR A 261 21.13 -8.76 -2.72
CA THR A 261 20.01 -7.89 -3.14
C THR A 261 20.46 -6.52 -3.62
N ARG A 262 21.50 -5.93 -3.00
CA ARG A 262 22.11 -4.67 -3.45
C ARG A 262 22.68 -4.80 -4.86
N SER A 263 23.46 -5.85 -5.11
CA SER A 263 24.03 -6.14 -6.44
C SER A 263 22.94 -6.26 -7.51
N ARG A 264 21.78 -6.85 -7.20
CA ARG A 264 20.66 -6.99 -8.14
C ARG A 264 19.99 -5.67 -8.45
N VAL A 265 19.75 -4.83 -7.45
CA VAL A 265 19.19 -3.47 -7.65
C VAL A 265 20.15 -2.61 -8.47
N GLN A 266 21.45 -2.69 -8.17
CA GLN A 266 22.49 -2.01 -8.94
C GLN A 266 22.55 -2.52 -10.39
N ALA A 267 22.41 -3.82 -10.62
CA ALA A 267 22.36 -4.37 -11.97
C ALA A 267 21.13 -3.84 -12.75
N ALA A 268 19.97 -3.74 -12.10
CA ALA A 268 18.77 -3.17 -12.69
C ALA A 268 18.97 -1.70 -13.06
N GLU A 269 19.53 -0.88 -12.15
CA GLU A 269 19.90 0.51 -12.42
C GLU A 269 20.82 0.63 -13.64
N MET A 270 21.94 -0.10 -13.62
CA MET A 270 22.94 -0.04 -14.69
C MET A 270 22.41 -0.56 -16.03
N SER A 271 21.42 -1.44 -16.03
CA SER A 271 20.78 -1.90 -17.26
C SER A 271 20.10 -0.75 -18.02
N PHE A 272 19.54 0.24 -17.33
CA PHE A 272 18.94 1.42 -17.95
C PHE A 272 20.04 2.40 -18.39
N LEU A 273 20.94 2.76 -17.47
CA LEU A 273 21.97 3.77 -17.70
C LEU A 273 22.91 3.40 -18.85
N ARG A 274 23.32 2.13 -18.96
CA ARG A 274 24.14 1.65 -20.08
C ARG A 274 23.48 1.90 -21.44
N ARG A 275 22.17 1.65 -21.55
CA ARG A 275 21.44 1.85 -22.81
C ARG A 275 21.29 3.34 -23.15
N VAL A 276 21.12 4.20 -22.15
CA VAL A 276 21.12 5.66 -22.35
C VAL A 276 22.48 6.14 -22.85
N ALA A 277 23.57 5.58 -22.31
CA ALA A 277 24.94 5.87 -22.75
C ALA A 277 25.30 5.22 -24.10
N GLY A 278 24.46 4.32 -24.63
CA GLY A 278 24.75 3.56 -25.85
C GLY A 278 25.79 2.46 -25.67
N LEU A 279 26.02 2.02 -24.43
CA LEU A 279 27.01 1.01 -24.05
C LEU A 279 26.36 -0.35 -23.83
N SER A 280 27.10 -1.39 -24.19
CA SER A 280 26.83 -2.79 -23.91
C SER A 280 27.66 -3.29 -22.71
N LEU A 281 27.49 -4.57 -22.37
CA LEU A 281 28.37 -5.23 -21.39
C LEU A 281 29.74 -5.59 -22.00
N ARG A 282 29.85 -5.69 -23.33
CA ARG A 282 31.08 -6.06 -24.03
C ARG A 282 32.13 -4.95 -24.00
N ASP A 283 31.69 -3.70 -23.85
CA ASP A 283 32.56 -2.53 -23.79
C ASP A 283 33.36 -2.45 -22.48
N ARG A 284 33.03 -3.30 -21.48
CA ARG A 284 33.75 -3.42 -20.19
C ARG A 284 33.97 -2.10 -19.44
N VAL A 285 33.20 -1.07 -19.76
CA VAL A 285 33.22 0.23 -19.04
C VAL A 285 32.72 0.05 -17.61
N ARG A 286 33.45 0.60 -16.63
CA ARG A 286 33.08 0.55 -15.22
C ARG A 286 31.79 1.32 -14.96
N SER A 287 30.96 0.81 -14.06
CA SER A 287 29.69 1.45 -13.69
C SER A 287 29.85 2.84 -13.06
N SER A 288 30.98 3.12 -12.41
CA SER A 288 31.29 4.46 -11.88
C SER A 288 31.46 5.48 -13.01
N VAL A 289 32.20 5.12 -14.06
CA VAL A 289 32.46 5.99 -15.22
C VAL A 289 31.17 6.35 -15.95
N ILE A 290 30.27 5.37 -16.13
CA ILE A 290 28.97 5.60 -16.78
C ILE A 290 28.12 6.59 -15.97
N ARG A 291 28.14 6.46 -14.65
CA ARG A 291 27.39 7.35 -13.76
C ARG A 291 27.95 8.77 -13.78
N GLU A 292 29.27 8.90 -13.76
CA GLU A 292 29.97 10.18 -13.89
C GLU A 292 29.67 10.87 -15.22
N GLU A 293 29.76 10.14 -16.35
CA GLU A 293 29.43 10.66 -17.69
C GLU A 293 27.98 11.16 -17.79
N LEU A 294 27.05 10.44 -17.15
CA LEU A 294 25.62 10.78 -17.17
C LEU A 294 25.22 11.78 -16.08
N GLY A 295 26.12 12.13 -15.15
CA GLY A 295 25.80 12.94 -13.97
C GLY A 295 24.70 12.33 -13.11
N VAL A 296 24.74 11.00 -12.90
CA VAL A 296 23.73 10.27 -12.13
C VAL A 296 24.36 9.62 -10.91
N ASP A 297 23.82 9.93 -9.74
CA ASP A 297 24.29 9.35 -8.49
C ASP A 297 23.85 7.88 -8.34
N PRO A 298 24.67 7.04 -7.66
CA PRO A 298 24.30 5.66 -7.40
C PRO A 298 22.96 5.54 -6.67
N LEU A 299 22.02 4.76 -7.24
CA LEU A 299 20.69 4.52 -6.66
C LEU A 299 20.74 4.05 -5.20
N ARG A 300 21.80 3.33 -4.83
CA ARG A 300 22.08 2.92 -3.45
C ARG A 300 22.05 4.10 -2.48
N LEU A 301 22.66 5.23 -2.82
CA LEU A 301 22.71 6.41 -1.95
C LEU A 301 21.31 6.99 -1.73
N ARG A 302 20.52 7.08 -2.80
CA ARG A 302 19.12 7.50 -2.73
C ARG A 302 18.29 6.58 -1.83
N VAL A 303 18.52 5.27 -1.90
CA VAL A 303 17.83 4.28 -1.06
C VAL A 303 18.19 4.46 0.40
N GLU A 304 19.49 4.48 0.71
CA GLU A 304 20.00 4.63 2.09
C GLU A 304 19.57 5.97 2.70
N ARG A 305 19.62 7.07 1.94
CA ARG A 305 19.15 8.40 2.38
C ARG A 305 17.66 8.37 2.75
N SER A 306 16.81 7.72 1.97
CA SER A 306 15.37 7.64 2.26
C SER A 306 15.07 6.75 3.47
N GLN A 307 15.83 5.67 3.68
CA GLN A 307 15.72 4.83 4.87
C GLN A 307 16.09 5.59 6.15
N MET A 308 17.19 6.36 6.13
CA MET A 308 17.59 7.22 7.25
C MET A 308 16.62 8.40 7.44
N ARG A 309 16.07 8.96 6.36
CA ARG A 309 14.98 9.96 6.46
C ARG A 309 13.76 9.36 7.17
N TRP A 310 13.36 8.15 6.79
CA TRP A 310 12.25 7.43 7.41
C TRP A 310 12.51 7.12 8.89
N LEU A 311 13.72 6.71 9.25
CA LEU A 311 14.13 6.56 10.66
C LEU A 311 13.88 7.84 11.46
N GLY A 312 14.35 9.00 10.97
CA GLY A 312 14.09 10.26 11.64
C GLY A 312 12.59 10.57 11.79
N HIS A 313 11.77 10.22 10.80
CA HIS A 313 10.31 10.35 10.93
C HIS A 313 9.72 9.44 12.00
N LEU A 314 10.20 8.20 12.12
CA LEU A 314 9.73 7.25 13.13
C LEU A 314 10.11 7.69 14.55
N VAL A 315 11.35 8.15 14.75
CA VAL A 315 11.86 8.63 16.05
C VAL A 315 11.01 9.80 16.55
N ARG A 316 10.79 10.80 15.69
CA ARG A 316 10.02 12.02 15.99
C ARG A 316 8.50 11.85 15.93
N MET A 317 8.00 10.63 15.72
CA MET A 317 6.57 10.41 15.55
C MET A 317 5.85 10.57 16.90
N PRO A 318 4.76 11.36 16.99
CA PRO A 318 4.04 11.52 18.25
C PRO A 318 3.45 10.18 18.73
N PRO A 319 3.23 10.03 20.05
CA PRO A 319 2.57 8.85 20.60
C PRO A 319 1.17 8.65 20.00
N GLY A 320 0.70 7.41 19.98
CA GLY A 320 -0.58 7.01 19.39
C GLY A 320 -0.55 6.72 17.89
N ARG A 321 0.54 7.05 17.19
CA ARG A 321 0.73 6.65 15.79
C ARG A 321 1.33 5.25 15.68
N LEU A 322 0.55 4.32 15.11
CA LEU A 322 0.93 2.91 14.97
C LEU A 322 2.36 2.66 14.47
N PRO A 323 2.88 3.32 13.41
CA PRO A 323 4.25 3.06 12.94
C PRO A 323 5.32 3.39 13.98
N GLY A 324 5.15 4.50 14.72
CA GLY A 324 6.07 4.92 15.78
C GLY A 324 6.00 3.99 16.99
N GLU A 325 4.79 3.59 17.39
CA GLU A 325 4.58 2.63 18.49
C GLU A 325 5.20 1.26 18.16
N VAL A 326 4.93 0.71 16.98
CA VAL A 326 5.51 -0.57 16.53
C VAL A 326 7.03 -0.48 16.41
N PHE A 327 7.57 0.66 15.99
CA PHE A 327 9.02 0.87 15.90
C PHE A 327 9.71 0.88 17.27
N ARG A 328 9.05 1.40 18.31
CA ARG A 328 9.54 1.41 19.70
C ARG A 328 9.28 0.08 20.41
N ALA A 329 8.20 -0.60 20.05
CA ALA A 329 7.82 -1.86 20.64
C ALA A 329 8.88 -2.94 20.42
N ARG A 330 9.09 -3.75 21.47
CA ARG A 330 9.89 -4.97 21.38
C ARG A 330 8.93 -6.16 21.30
N PRO A 331 8.81 -6.84 20.14
CA PRO A 331 7.93 -7.98 20.03
C PRO A 331 8.35 -9.09 20.99
N THR A 332 7.37 -9.74 21.62
CA THR A 332 7.59 -10.87 22.52
C THR A 332 8.09 -12.09 21.76
N GLY A 333 9.15 -12.73 22.24
CA GLY A 333 9.68 -13.97 21.64
C GLY A 333 11.20 -14.08 21.73
N ARG A 334 11.72 -15.27 21.40
CA ARG A 334 13.17 -15.53 21.37
C ARG A 334 13.70 -15.46 19.95
N ARG A 335 14.80 -14.72 19.74
CA ARG A 335 15.58 -14.81 18.51
C ARG A 335 16.37 -16.12 18.49
N PRO A 336 16.50 -16.79 17.33
CA PRO A 336 17.44 -17.89 17.20
C PRO A 336 18.85 -17.42 17.56
N ARG A 337 19.57 -18.24 18.32
CA ARG A 337 20.96 -17.94 18.71
C ARG A 337 21.89 -17.91 17.51
N VAL A 338 21.65 -18.76 16.52
CA VAL A 338 22.51 -18.92 15.35
C VAL A 338 21.88 -18.22 14.14
N ARG A 339 22.65 -17.32 13.50
CA ARG A 339 22.29 -16.58 12.28
C ARG A 339 20.88 -15.95 12.32
N PRO A 340 20.61 -15.05 13.30
CA PRO A 340 19.36 -14.31 13.31
C PRO A 340 19.27 -13.41 12.08
N ARG A 341 18.06 -13.28 11.51
CA ARG A 341 17.81 -12.30 10.43
C ARG A 341 18.01 -10.88 10.97
N THR A 342 18.69 -10.03 10.20
CA THR A 342 18.90 -8.62 10.54
C THR A 342 17.56 -7.89 10.62
N ARG A 343 17.30 -7.17 11.71
CA ARG A 343 16.12 -6.32 11.83
C ARG A 343 16.33 -5.06 11.01
N TRP A 344 15.22 -4.42 10.61
CA TRP A 344 15.29 -3.12 9.96
C TRP A 344 16.01 -2.07 10.82
N ARG A 345 15.72 -1.99 12.14
CA ARG A 345 16.44 -1.10 13.06
C ARG A 345 17.94 -1.38 13.07
N ASP A 346 18.35 -2.64 13.29
CA ASP A 346 19.77 -3.04 13.29
C ASP A 346 20.46 -2.64 11.97
N TYR A 347 19.75 -2.78 10.84
CA TYR A 347 20.25 -2.43 9.51
C TYR A 347 20.45 -0.93 9.33
N VAL A 348 19.46 -0.11 9.69
CA VAL A 348 19.54 1.35 9.51
C VAL A 348 20.48 1.99 10.53
N SER A 349 20.57 1.47 11.76
CA SER A 349 21.57 1.93 12.73
C SER A 349 22.98 1.72 12.21
N ARG A 350 23.26 0.56 11.59
CA ARG A 350 24.54 0.32 10.94
C ARG A 350 24.79 1.26 9.75
N LEU A 351 23.76 1.59 8.97
CA LEU A 351 23.89 2.59 7.90
C LEU A 351 24.21 3.98 8.46
N ALA A 352 23.56 4.39 9.55
CA ALA A 352 23.83 5.68 10.19
C ALA A 352 25.27 5.74 10.71
N TRP A 353 25.77 4.66 11.32
CA TRP A 353 27.18 4.55 11.69
C TRP A 353 28.11 4.63 10.46
N GLU A 354 27.91 3.78 9.45
CA GLU A 354 28.76 3.69 8.24
C GLU A 354 28.76 4.99 7.42
N ARG A 355 27.69 5.79 7.45
CA ARG A 355 27.50 6.97 6.60
C ARG A 355 27.65 8.31 7.31
N LEU A 356 27.28 8.37 8.58
CA LEU A 356 27.22 9.60 9.37
C LEU A 356 28.12 9.54 10.61
N GLY A 357 28.69 8.38 10.95
CA GLY A 357 29.54 8.21 12.13
C GLY A 357 28.78 8.24 13.46
N ILE A 358 27.45 8.08 13.44
CA ILE A 358 26.59 8.21 14.63
C ILE A 358 26.47 6.85 15.32
N PRO A 359 26.91 6.71 16.60
CA PRO A 359 26.72 5.50 17.39
C PRO A 359 25.25 5.13 17.56
N GLN A 360 24.97 3.86 17.84
CA GLN A 360 23.58 3.39 18.00
C GLN A 360 22.90 4.03 19.22
N GLU A 361 23.68 4.35 20.26
CA GLU A 361 23.24 4.93 21.52
C GLU A 361 22.73 6.36 21.36
N GLU A 362 23.39 7.14 20.50
CA GLU A 362 23.07 8.55 20.22
C GLU A 362 22.07 8.70 19.07
N LEU A 363 21.80 7.62 18.32
CA LEU A 363 21.04 7.68 17.08
C LEU A 363 19.63 8.26 17.25
N ASP A 364 18.89 7.82 18.27
CA ASP A 364 17.52 8.28 18.51
C ASP A 364 17.51 9.75 19.01
N GLU A 365 18.55 10.21 19.71
CA GLU A 365 18.71 11.61 20.14
C GLU A 365 19.00 12.52 18.93
N VAL A 366 20.04 12.19 18.15
CA VAL A 366 20.44 12.97 16.97
C VAL A 366 19.35 12.95 15.90
N ALA A 367 18.68 11.82 15.69
CA ALA A 367 17.54 11.73 14.78
C ALA A 367 16.28 12.42 15.34
N GLY A 368 16.20 12.66 16.64
CA GLY A 368 15.16 13.46 17.28
C GLY A 368 15.22 14.93 16.86
N GLU A 369 16.43 15.46 16.69
CA GLU A 369 16.68 16.85 16.27
C GLU A 369 16.50 17.02 14.76
N ARG A 370 15.36 17.60 14.34
CA ARG A 370 14.96 17.69 12.92
C ARG A 370 16.02 18.41 12.08
N GLU A 371 16.50 19.57 12.52
CA GLU A 371 17.42 20.39 11.74
C GLU A 371 18.82 19.77 11.65
N VAL A 372 19.30 19.19 12.75
CA VAL A 372 20.57 18.45 12.79
C VAL A 372 20.48 17.25 11.85
N TRP A 373 19.44 16.42 11.98
CA TRP A 373 19.24 15.24 11.13
C TRP A 373 19.12 15.61 9.65
N ALA A 374 18.33 16.64 9.33
CA ALA A 374 18.18 17.09 7.94
C ALA A 374 19.51 17.58 7.35
N SER A 375 20.34 18.25 8.15
CA SER A 375 21.65 18.74 7.72
C SER A 375 22.63 17.59 7.49
N LEU A 376 22.67 16.61 8.39
CA LEU A 376 23.49 15.40 8.22
C LEU A 376 23.11 14.62 6.96
N LEU A 377 21.81 14.47 6.67
CA LEU A 377 21.36 13.79 5.45
C LEU A 377 21.66 14.56 4.15
N ARG A 378 21.81 15.89 4.23
CA ARG A 378 22.25 16.74 3.11
C ARG A 378 23.75 16.61 2.81
N LEU A 379 24.56 16.25 3.82
CA LEU A 379 26.01 16.02 3.65
C LEU A 379 26.32 14.71 2.95
N LEU A 380 25.38 13.76 2.92
CA LEU A 380 25.54 12.56 2.12
C LEU A 380 25.69 12.95 0.64
N PRO A 381 26.65 12.37 -0.11
CA PRO A 381 26.79 12.63 -1.54
C PRO A 381 25.45 12.45 -2.24
N LEU A 382 25.10 13.41 -3.11
CA LEU A 382 23.79 13.46 -3.78
C LEU A 382 23.44 12.12 -4.42
#